data_AF-A0AAD7DNZ2-F1
#
_entry.id   AF-A0AAD7DNZ2-F1
#
_cell.length_a   1.000
_cell.length_b   1.000
_cell.length_c   1.000
_cell.angle_alpha   90.00
_cell.angle_beta   90.00
_cell.angle_gamma   90.00
#
_symmetry.space_group_name_H-M   'P 1'
#
loop_
_entity.id
_entity.type
_entity.pdbx_description
1 polymer ?
#
loop_
_entity_poly.entity_id
_entity_poly.type
_entity_poly.pdbx_seq_one_letter_code
_entity_poly.pdbx_strand_id
1 'polypeptide(L)'
;CYDNCNPDDFQVENMVLVSSHQLKAGHKEKSPPELEGTVRKKLNVVREQIIATDYPNQHFLTGNIILSDDIVDILAKRARFITSVEAILQQTYWIHVPKYGVKVVDAIQELLLQFPDLVREARETQTAER
;
A
#
# COMPACT_ATOMS: atom_id res chain seq x y z
N CYS A 1 -10.84 41.96 -39.10
CA CYS A 1 -11.38 40.91 -38.20
C CYS A 1 -11.59 39.67 -39.05
N TYR A 2 -11.00 38.53 -38.66
CA TYR A 2 -10.93 37.32 -39.48
C TYR A 2 -12.25 36.54 -39.41
N ASP A 3 -12.82 36.20 -40.59
CA ASP A 3 -14.06 35.44 -40.82
C ASP A 3 -13.99 33.94 -40.46
N ASN A 4 -13.00 33.51 -39.67
CA ASN A 4 -12.75 32.09 -39.38
C ASN A 4 -12.97 31.69 -37.92
N CYS A 5 -13.70 32.50 -37.15
CA CYS A 5 -14.11 32.15 -35.80
C CYS A 5 -15.54 31.58 -35.83
N ASN A 6 -15.68 30.34 -36.30
CA ASN A 6 -16.93 29.61 -36.15
C ASN A 6 -16.87 28.85 -34.80
N PRO A 7 -17.61 29.29 -33.77
CA PRO A 7 -17.52 28.71 -32.43
C PRO A 7 -17.97 27.24 -32.38
N ASP A 8 -18.73 26.78 -33.37
CA ASP A 8 -19.23 25.41 -33.48
C ASP A 8 -18.18 24.39 -33.98
N ASP A 9 -17.06 24.84 -34.56
CA ASP A 9 -15.96 23.96 -34.99
C ASP A 9 -15.03 23.55 -33.82
N PHE A 10 -15.23 24.12 -32.64
CA PHE A 10 -14.50 23.72 -31.44
C PHE A 10 -15.23 22.54 -30.79
N GLN A 11 -14.88 21.32 -31.23
CA GLN A 11 -15.24 20.12 -30.47
C GLN A 11 -14.50 20.14 -29.13
N VAL A 12 -15.18 20.59 -28.08
CA VAL A 12 -14.72 20.42 -26.70
C VAL A 12 -14.85 18.93 -26.39
N GLU A 13 -13.75 18.19 -26.53
CA GLU A 13 -13.67 16.82 -26.04
C GLU A 13 -13.92 16.84 -24.53
N ASN A 14 -15.15 16.49 -24.13
CA ASN A 14 -15.48 16.27 -22.73
C ASN A 14 -14.79 14.98 -22.30
N MET A 15 -13.56 15.10 -21.79
CA MET A 15 -12.87 14.00 -21.13
C MET A 15 -13.64 13.66 -19.85
N VAL A 16 -14.51 12.65 -19.92
CA VAL A 16 -15.12 12.06 -18.74
C VAL A 16 -14.01 11.29 -18.02
N LEU A 17 -13.49 11.88 -16.96
CA LEU A 17 -12.63 11.21 -15.98
C LEU A 17 -13.47 10.14 -15.26
N VAL A 18 -13.58 8.95 -15.85
CA VAL A 18 -14.10 7.77 -15.16
C VAL A 18 -13.06 7.33 -14.15
N SER A 19 -13.10 7.95 -12.97
CA SER A 19 -12.40 7.46 -11.79
C SER A 19 -13.02 6.12 -11.38
N SER A 20 -12.46 5.01 -11.84
CA SER A 20 -12.82 3.65 -11.44
C SER A 20 -12.49 3.32 -9.97
N HIS A 21 -11.89 4.27 -9.24
CA HIS A 21 -11.58 4.15 -7.83
C HIS A 21 -12.35 5.18 -7.03
N GLN A 22 -13.53 4.79 -6.57
CA GLN A 22 -14.19 5.45 -5.46
C GLN A 22 -13.18 5.57 -4.30
N LEU A 23 -12.68 6.77 -4.03
CA LEU A 23 -12.12 7.08 -2.73
C LEU A 23 -13.30 7.14 -1.75
N LYS A 24 -13.71 5.97 -1.25
CA LYS A 24 -14.69 5.87 -0.17
C LYS A 24 -14.21 6.74 0.98
N ALA A 25 -15.07 7.69 1.36
CA ALA A 25 -14.95 8.46 2.59
C ALA A 25 -15.06 7.51 3.79
N GLY A 26 -13.96 7.41 4.53
CA GLY A 26 -13.83 6.69 5.78
C GLY A 26 -12.39 6.86 6.22
N HIS A 27 -12.17 7.51 7.35
CA HIS A 27 -10.84 7.71 7.91
C HIS A 27 -10.25 6.31 8.19
N LYS A 28 -9.41 5.79 7.27
CA LYS A 28 -8.83 4.45 7.41
C LYS A 28 -8.06 4.41 8.73
N GLU A 29 -8.50 3.51 9.61
CA GLU A 29 -7.95 3.38 10.96
C GLU A 29 -6.46 3.06 10.86
N LYS A 30 -5.62 3.89 11.50
CA LYS A 30 -4.18 3.64 11.52
C LYS A 30 -3.89 2.45 12.43
N SER A 31 -2.83 1.73 12.11
CA SER A 31 -2.35 0.65 12.98
C SER A 31 -1.95 1.22 14.35
N PRO A 32 -2.17 0.50 15.46
CA PRO A 32 -1.68 0.90 16.76
C PRO A 32 -0.16 1.14 16.75
N PRO A 33 0.38 2.08 17.54
CA PRO A 33 1.81 2.41 17.52
C PRO A 33 2.74 1.20 17.73
N GLU A 34 2.32 0.24 18.56
CA GLU A 34 3.06 -0.99 18.82
C GLU A 34 3.14 -1.90 17.58
N LEU A 35 2.01 -2.08 16.88
CA LEU A 35 1.97 -2.84 15.63
C LEU A 35 2.76 -2.12 14.54
N GLU A 36 2.61 -0.80 14.40
CA GLU A 36 3.37 0.01 13.44
C GLU A 36 4.88 -0.16 13.65
N GLY A 37 5.36 -0.01 14.89
CA GLY A 37 6.77 -0.16 15.23
C GLY A 37 7.30 -1.57 14.95
N THR A 38 6.49 -2.60 15.22
CA THR A 38 6.86 -4.00 14.99
C THR A 38 6.93 -4.33 13.50
N VAL A 39 5.95 -3.87 12.72
CA VAL A 39 5.93 -4.02 11.26
C VAL A 39 7.10 -3.30 10.62
N ARG A 40 7.41 -2.06 11.04
CA ARG A 40 8.59 -1.32 10.55
C ARG A 40 9.87 -2.13 10.75
N LYS A 41 10.09 -2.69 11.95
CA LYS A 41 11.26 -3.53 12.24
C LYS A 41 11.32 -4.79 11.36
N LYS A 42 10.21 -5.50 11.21
CA LYS A 42 10.15 -6.72 10.38
C LYS A 42 10.41 -6.41 8.91
N LEU A 43 9.87 -5.32 8.38
CA LEU A 43 10.11 -4.90 6.99
C LEU A 43 11.56 -4.49 6.76
N ASN A 44 12.25 -3.92 7.76
CA ASN A 44 13.69 -3.67 7.69
C ASN A 44 14.48 -4.98 7.57
N VAL A 45 14.11 -6.01 8.35
CA VAL A 45 14.73 -7.33 8.24
C VAL A 45 14.46 -7.96 6.87
N VAL A 46 13.23 -7.88 6.35
CA VAL A 46 12.88 -8.36 5.00
C VAL A 46 13.73 -7.66 3.94
N ARG A 47 13.91 -6.35 4.07
CA ARG A 47 14.75 -5.53 3.19
C ARG A 47 16.20 -6.03 3.16
N GLU A 48 16.79 -6.26 4.32
CA GLU A 48 18.15 -6.81 4.44
C GLU A 48 18.26 -8.23 3.84
N GLN A 49 17.28 -9.08 4.10
CA GLN A 49 17.21 -10.42 3.53
C GLN A 49 17.13 -10.40 1.99
N ILE A 50 16.35 -9.47 1.41
CA ILE A 50 16.28 -9.34 -0.04
C ILE A 50 17.65 -8.97 -0.61
N ILE A 51 18.36 -8.02 0.00
CA ILE A 51 19.71 -7.64 -0.45
C ILE A 51 20.67 -8.83 -0.34
N ALA A 52 20.64 -9.56 0.77
CA ALA A 52 21.52 -10.70 0.99
C ALA A 52 21.26 -11.85 0.00
N THR A 53 20.00 -12.12 -0.35
CA THR A 53 19.64 -13.21 -1.26
C THR A 53 19.81 -12.84 -2.73
N ASP A 54 19.31 -11.68 -3.15
CA ASP A 54 19.19 -11.35 -4.58
C ASP A 54 20.37 -10.54 -5.12
N TYR A 55 21.10 -9.86 -4.24
CA TYR A 55 22.22 -8.98 -4.60
C TYR A 55 23.47 -9.31 -3.77
N PRO A 56 23.92 -10.59 -3.76
CA PRO A 56 25.10 -10.98 -3.01
C PRO A 56 26.32 -10.22 -3.54
N ASN A 57 27.13 -9.68 -2.62
CA ASN A 57 28.36 -8.92 -2.91
C ASN A 57 28.17 -7.56 -3.61
N GLN A 58 26.95 -7.02 -3.62
CA GLN A 58 26.69 -5.71 -4.22
C GLN A 58 26.86 -4.59 -3.18
N HIS A 59 27.85 -3.72 -3.38
CA HIS A 59 28.13 -2.60 -2.47
C HIS A 59 27.35 -1.31 -2.79
N PHE A 60 26.74 -1.24 -3.99
CA PHE A 60 26.08 -0.02 -4.48
C PHE A 60 24.57 -0.01 -4.27
N LEU A 61 23.92 -1.18 -4.28
CA LEU A 61 22.47 -1.26 -4.14
C LEU A 61 22.12 -1.25 -2.65
N THR A 62 21.55 -0.15 -2.16
CA THR A 62 21.09 -0.08 -0.78
C THR A 62 19.69 -0.66 -0.66
N GLY A 63 19.38 -1.28 0.48
CA GLY A 63 18.03 -1.81 0.74
C GLY A 63 16.93 -0.76 0.54
N ASN A 64 17.24 0.52 0.78
CA ASN A 64 16.32 1.65 0.61
C ASN A 64 15.87 1.85 -0.85
N ILE A 65 16.68 1.42 -1.83
CA ILE A 65 16.28 1.45 -3.26
C ILE A 65 15.21 0.39 -3.53
N ILE A 66 15.30 -0.76 -2.87
CA ILE A 66 14.34 -1.86 -3.05
C ILE A 66 13.05 -1.59 -2.29
N LEU A 67 13.17 -1.25 -1.01
CA LEU A 67 12.04 -0.97 -0.13
C LEU A 67 12.37 0.30 0.66
N SER A 68 11.82 1.42 0.20
CA SER A 68 12.14 2.72 0.79
C SER A 68 11.45 2.92 2.12
N ASP A 69 12.02 3.78 2.97
CA ASP A 69 11.46 4.08 4.29
C ASP A 69 10.03 4.63 4.20
N ASP A 70 9.70 5.40 3.17
CA ASP A 70 8.33 5.88 2.91
C ASP A 70 7.36 4.73 2.65
N ILE A 71 7.77 3.73 1.86
CA ILE A 71 6.95 2.54 1.60
C ILE A 71 6.78 1.76 2.90
N VAL A 72 7.87 1.55 3.66
CA VAL A 72 7.80 0.88 4.97
C VAL A 72 6.82 1.59 5.89
N ASP A 73 6.85 2.92 5.95
CA ASP A 73 5.97 3.72 6.78
C ASP A 73 4.51 3.63 6.35
N ILE A 74 4.22 3.68 5.05
CA ILE A 74 2.85 3.53 4.54
C ILE A 74 2.29 2.15 4.90
N LEU A 75 3.10 1.10 4.69
CA LEU A 75 2.71 -0.28 4.99
C LEU A 75 2.54 -0.50 6.50
N ALA A 76 3.45 0.02 7.33
CA ALA A 76 3.37 -0.09 8.78
C ALA A 76 2.14 0.63 9.34
N LYS A 77 1.84 1.85 8.86
CA LYS A 77 0.64 2.59 9.26
C LYS A 77 -0.65 1.88 8.89
N ARG A 78 -0.66 1.09 7.81
CA ARG A 78 -1.83 0.40 7.27
C ARG A 78 -1.73 -1.12 7.31
N ALA A 79 -0.93 -1.68 8.23
CA ALA A 79 -0.56 -3.09 8.24
C ALA A 79 -1.78 -4.03 8.19
N ARG A 80 -2.86 -3.71 8.93
CA ARG A 80 -4.10 -4.51 8.94
C ARG A 80 -4.85 -4.56 7.61
N PHE A 81 -4.58 -3.62 6.70
CA PHE A 81 -5.17 -3.59 5.36
C PHE A 81 -4.32 -4.31 4.31
N ILE A 82 -3.07 -4.65 4.63
CA ILE A 82 -2.15 -5.32 3.70
C ILE A 82 -2.40 -6.83 3.76
N THR A 83 -3.52 -7.27 3.18
CA THR A 83 -3.91 -8.69 3.12
C THR A 83 -3.49 -9.36 1.82
N SER A 84 -3.17 -8.59 0.79
CA SER A 84 -2.74 -9.10 -0.52
C SER A 84 -1.77 -8.13 -1.21
N VAL A 85 -1.19 -8.59 -2.32
CA VAL A 85 -0.30 -7.79 -3.16
C VAL A 85 -1.07 -6.61 -3.79
N GLU A 86 -2.33 -6.81 -4.17
CA GLU A 86 -3.22 -5.77 -4.67
C GLU A 86 -3.49 -4.71 -3.60
N ALA A 87 -3.60 -5.11 -2.33
CA ALA A 87 -3.79 -4.18 -1.23
C ALA A 87 -2.58 -3.23 -1.07
N ILE A 88 -1.36 -3.72 -1.34
CA ILE A 88 -0.15 -2.88 -1.39
C ILE A 88 -0.29 -1.84 -2.51
N LEU A 89 -0.66 -2.26 -3.72
CA LEU A 89 -0.84 -1.37 -4.87
C LEU A 89 -1.90 -0.29 -4.64
N GLN A 90 -2.92 -0.60 -3.83
CA GLN A 90 -3.95 0.37 -3.42
C GLN A 90 -3.45 1.37 -2.36
N GLN A 91 -2.38 1.07 -1.63
CA GLN A 91 -1.83 1.99 -0.62
C GLN A 91 -0.69 2.83 -1.17
N THR A 92 0.13 2.28 -2.06
CA THR A 92 1.33 2.94 -2.54
C THR A 92 1.79 2.40 -3.89
N TYR A 93 2.47 3.27 -4.66
CA TYR A 93 3.17 2.86 -5.86
C TYR A 93 4.56 2.35 -5.49
N TRP A 94 4.78 1.05 -5.65
CA TRP A 94 6.07 0.40 -5.40
C TRP A 94 6.44 -0.50 -6.57
N ILE A 95 7.50 -0.13 -7.30
CA ILE A 95 7.88 -0.80 -8.56
C ILE A 95 8.30 -2.28 -8.35
N HIS A 96 8.79 -2.64 -7.17
CA HIS A 96 9.22 -4.00 -6.89
C HIS A 96 8.10 -4.91 -6.33
N VAL A 97 6.84 -4.44 -6.31
CA VAL A 97 5.69 -5.25 -5.89
C VAL A 97 5.60 -6.60 -6.62
N PRO A 98 5.77 -6.69 -7.95
CA PRO A 98 5.67 -7.99 -8.64
C PRO A 98 6.71 -9.01 -8.17
N LYS A 99 7.87 -8.54 -7.69
CA LYS A 99 8.98 -9.41 -7.29
C LYS A 99 8.98 -9.73 -5.79
N TYR A 100 8.68 -8.74 -4.95
CA TYR A 100 8.82 -8.84 -3.49
C TYR A 100 7.51 -8.66 -2.72
N GLY A 101 6.41 -8.35 -3.40
CA GLY A 101 5.11 -8.07 -2.80
C GLY A 101 4.61 -9.22 -1.92
N VAL A 102 4.70 -10.47 -2.42
CA VAL A 102 4.28 -11.66 -1.67
C VAL A 102 5.07 -11.79 -0.37
N LYS A 103 6.41 -11.70 -0.42
CA LYS A 103 7.28 -11.77 0.76
C LYS A 103 6.94 -10.69 1.80
N VAL A 104 6.57 -9.49 1.36
CA VAL A 104 6.15 -8.40 2.25
C VAL A 104 4.79 -8.67 2.86
N VAL A 105 3.82 -9.15 2.09
CA VAL A 105 2.49 -9.54 2.60
C VAL A 105 2.62 -10.63 3.65
N ASP A 106 3.37 -11.70 3.35
CA ASP A 106 3.57 -12.82 4.26
C ASP A 106 4.21 -12.37 5.59
N ALA A 107 5.22 -11.49 5.51
CA ALA A 107 5.88 -10.97 6.70
C ALA A 107 4.95 -10.10 7.58
N ILE A 108 4.02 -9.35 6.96
CA ILE A 108 3.01 -8.57 7.68
C ILE A 108 1.95 -9.51 8.28
N GLN A 109 1.45 -10.49 7.51
CA GLN A 109 0.45 -11.44 7.97
C GLN A 109 0.94 -12.29 9.16
N GLU A 110 2.20 -12.74 9.13
CA GLU A 110 2.84 -13.46 10.24
C GLU A 110 2.79 -12.64 11.55
N LEU A 111 3.01 -11.33 11.45
CA LEU A 111 2.91 -10.43 12.60
C LEU A 111 1.47 -10.22 13.04
N LEU A 112 0.52 -10.09 12.11
CA LEU A 112 -0.89 -9.87 12.46
C LEU A 112 -1.48 -11.00 13.30
N LEU A 113 -0.99 -12.23 13.16
CA LEU A 113 -1.36 -13.36 14.03
C LEU A 113 -0.99 -13.13 15.51
N GLN A 114 0.05 -12.35 15.77
CA GLN A 114 0.52 -12.01 17.12
C GLN A 114 -0.18 -10.77 17.70
N PHE A 115 -0.89 -10.00 16.85
CA PHE A 115 -1.60 -8.78 17.23
C PHE A 115 -3.09 -8.86 16.84
N PRO A 116 -3.88 -9.73 17.51
CA PRO A 116 -5.31 -9.87 17.21
C PRO A 116 -6.04 -8.53 17.36
N ASP A 117 -7.00 -8.28 16.47
CA ASP A 117 -7.80 -7.05 16.48
C ASP A 117 -9.10 -7.26 17.26
N LEU A 118 -8.98 -7.26 18.59
CA LEU A 118 -10.11 -7.52 19.49
C LEU A 118 -11.28 -6.53 19.26
N VAL A 119 -10.98 -5.30 18.82
CA VAL A 119 -11.99 -4.27 18.57
C VAL A 119 -12.73 -4.53 17.26
N ARG A 120 -12.02 -4.95 16.21
CA ARG A 120 -12.65 -5.31 14.94
C ARG A 120 -13.48 -6.58 15.08
N GLU A 121 -12.96 -7.60 15.76
CA GLU A 121 -13.68 -8.85 16.04
C GLU A 121 -14.98 -8.60 16.80
N ALA A 122 -14.96 -7.73 17.82
CA ALA A 122 -16.15 -7.37 18.59
C ALA A 122 -17.19 -6.58 17.77
N ARG A 123 -16.78 -5.79 16.77
CA ARG A 123 -17.69 -5.09 15.86
C ARG A 123 -18.30 -6.05 14.84
N GLU A 124 -17.50 -6.98 14.31
CA GLU A 124 -17.94 -7.98 13.34
C GLU A 124 -18.98 -8.93 13.96
N THR A 125 -18.79 -9.38 15.20
CA THR A 125 -19.78 -10.22 15.92
C THR A 125 -21.09 -9.48 16.17
N GLN A 126 -21.04 -8.22 16.63
CA GLN A 126 -22.24 -7.40 16.83
C GLN A 126 -23.02 -7.12 15.55
N THR A 127 -22.35 -7.11 14.39
CA THR A 127 -22.99 -6.90 13.10
C THR A 127 -23.60 -8.20 12.56
N ALA A 128 -23.02 -9.35 12.89
CA ALA A 128 -23.52 -10.67 12.47
C ALA A 128 -24.73 -11.16 13.30
N GLU A 129 -24.92 -10.63 14.51
CA GLU A 129 -26.06 -10.97 15.39
C GLU A 129 -27.34 -10.14 15.12
N ARG A 130 -27.29 -9.18 14.19
CA ARG A 130 -28.44 -8.36 13.74
C ARG A 130 -28.99 -8.83 12.41
#